data_AF-K1ZIW9-F1
#
_entry.id   AF-K1ZIW9-F1
#
_cell.length_a   1.000
_cell.length_b   1.000
_cell.length_c   1.000
_cell.angle_alpha   90.00
_cell.angle_beta   90.00
_cell.angle_gamma   90.00
#
_symmetry.space_group_name_H-M   'P 1'
#
loop_
_entity.id
_entity.type
_entity.pdbx_description
1 polymer ?
#
loop_
_entity_poly.entity_id
_entity_poly.type
_entity_poly.pdbx_seq_one_letter_code
_entity_poly.pdbx_strand_id
1 'polypeptide(L)'
;MAGKTSTLFYLKEYFKDRVLIVPEVPTFFESHFFKSSYFFSPLFNRQVNKFFCTVQLQLENIFFKIAKKESIDLVVCDRSILDGAAYYSHGFNGFLRLHNISISSIHKRYDAVIWMDTLAEHNFEKCVSLRPSIKETRKKIVEISVCNHLIWRSHPNFFEVRNTNIDYKKDSVVNIIENIMKNSK
;
A
#
# COMPACT_ATOMS: atom_id res chain seq x y z
N MET A 1 -8.51 -7.17 3.43
CA MET A 1 -7.19 -7.76 3.15
C MET A 1 -7.20 -8.46 1.84
N ALA A 2 -6.32 -8.03 0.96
CA ALA A 2 -6.22 -8.57 -0.39
C ALA A 2 -5.17 -9.68 -0.52
N GLY A 3 -4.38 -9.92 0.54
CA GLY A 3 -3.21 -10.78 0.50
C GLY A 3 -1.92 -10.05 0.12
N LYS A 4 -1.86 -8.73 0.32
CA LYS A 4 -0.69 -7.89 0.03
C LYS A 4 0.58 -8.42 0.71
N THR A 5 0.55 -8.66 2.03
CA THR A 5 1.73 -9.16 2.78
C THR A 5 2.23 -10.50 2.24
N SER A 6 1.33 -11.47 1.99
CA SER A 6 1.71 -12.75 1.38
C SER A 6 2.26 -12.60 -0.04
N THR A 7 1.75 -11.62 -0.80
CA THR A 7 2.26 -11.30 -2.13
C THR A 7 3.63 -10.65 -2.07
N LEU A 8 3.88 -9.77 -1.10
CA LEU A 8 5.19 -9.15 -0.90
C LEU A 8 6.27 -10.17 -0.56
N PHE A 9 5.96 -11.15 0.31
CA PHE A 9 6.88 -12.26 0.56
C PHE A 9 7.16 -13.07 -0.70
N TYR A 10 6.12 -13.40 -1.46
CA TYR A 10 6.28 -14.12 -2.74
C TYR A 10 7.13 -13.34 -3.75
N LEU A 11 6.94 -12.01 -3.86
CA LEU A 11 7.76 -11.16 -4.71
C LEU A 11 9.22 -11.14 -4.27
N LYS A 12 9.49 -11.11 -2.96
CA LYS A 12 10.84 -11.18 -2.42
C LYS A 12 11.53 -12.49 -2.77
N GLU A 13 10.82 -13.62 -2.67
CA GLU A 13 11.34 -14.93 -3.04
C GLU A 13 11.58 -15.07 -4.56
N TYR A 14 10.66 -14.53 -5.36
CA TYR A 14 10.70 -14.62 -6.82
C TYR A 14 11.80 -13.75 -7.44
N PHE A 15 11.85 -12.47 -7.07
CA PHE A 15 12.80 -11.50 -7.64
C PHE A 15 14.14 -11.46 -6.89
N LYS A 16 14.22 -12.02 -5.68
CA LYS A 16 15.43 -12.10 -4.85
C LYS A 16 16.10 -10.74 -4.69
N ASP A 17 17.38 -10.62 -5.04
CA ASP A 17 18.18 -9.40 -4.88
C ASP A 17 17.79 -8.29 -5.88
N ARG A 18 16.88 -8.58 -6.83
CA ARG A 18 16.39 -7.61 -7.81
C ARG A 18 15.18 -6.81 -7.31
N VAL A 19 14.74 -7.02 -6.07
CA VAL A 19 13.63 -6.27 -5.47
C VAL A 19 13.97 -5.70 -4.10
N LEU A 20 13.62 -4.44 -3.90
CA LEU A 20 13.50 -3.83 -2.57
C LEU A 20 12.03 -3.65 -2.20
N ILE A 21 11.69 -3.94 -0.95
CA ILE A 21 10.35 -3.73 -0.41
C ILE A 21 10.39 -2.60 0.60
N VAL A 22 9.69 -1.50 0.29
CA VAL A 22 9.46 -0.40 1.23
C VAL A 22 8.32 -0.79 2.16
N PRO A 23 8.52 -0.89 3.48
CA PRO A 23 7.46 -1.27 4.40
C PRO A 23 6.44 -0.14 4.61
N GLU A 24 5.23 -0.51 5.03
CA GLU A 24 4.21 0.44 5.50
C GLU A 24 4.63 1.02 6.86
N VAL A 25 4.86 2.33 6.94
CA VAL A 25 5.30 2.99 8.17
C VAL A 25 4.33 2.74 9.35
N PRO A 26 3.00 2.93 9.23
CA PRO A 26 2.07 2.59 10.31
C PRO A 26 2.22 1.16 10.85
N THR A 27 2.33 0.17 9.95
CA THR A 27 2.48 -1.24 10.32
C THR A 27 3.85 -1.50 10.98
N PHE A 28 4.92 -0.85 10.50
CA PHE A 28 6.24 -0.90 11.11
C PHE A 28 6.24 -0.35 12.55
N PHE A 29 5.58 0.80 12.78
CA PHE A 29 5.48 1.38 14.12
C PHE A 29 4.57 0.56 15.05
N GLU A 30 3.48 0.01 14.53
CA GLU A 30 2.59 -0.84 15.32
C GLU A 30 3.27 -2.14 15.79
N SER A 31 4.15 -2.69 14.96
CA SER A 31 4.88 -3.93 15.27
C SER A 31 6.01 -3.75 16.30
N HIS A 32 6.56 -2.54 16.44
CA HIS A 32 7.79 -2.32 17.24
C HIS A 32 7.66 -1.31 18.38
N PHE A 33 6.72 -0.36 18.34
CA PHE A 33 6.75 0.78 19.26
C PHE A 33 5.42 1.04 19.99
N PHE A 34 4.29 1.11 19.28
CA PHE A 34 3.04 1.57 19.89
C PHE A 34 1.80 0.83 19.40
N LYS A 35 0.84 0.58 20.30
CA LYS A 35 -0.48 0.03 19.90
C LYS A 35 -1.24 1.03 19.03
N SER A 36 -1.89 0.54 17.98
CA SER A 36 -2.77 1.30 17.09
C SER A 36 -3.76 2.24 17.80
N SER A 37 -4.24 1.87 18.99
CA SER A 37 -5.17 2.68 19.78
C SER A 37 -4.67 4.09 20.11
N TYR A 38 -3.34 4.31 20.17
CA TYR A 38 -2.77 5.64 20.40
C TYR A 38 -2.86 6.54 19.15
N PHE A 39 -2.85 5.95 17.96
CA PHE A 39 -2.84 6.65 16.68
C PHE A 39 -4.25 7.01 16.18
N PHE A 40 -5.26 6.23 16.58
CA PHE A 40 -6.66 6.44 16.17
C PHE A 40 -7.45 7.39 17.08
N SER A 41 -6.81 7.98 18.10
CA SER A 41 -7.43 9.06 18.88
C SER A 41 -7.66 10.30 18.00
N PRO A 42 -8.88 10.88 17.98
CA PRO A 42 -9.17 12.12 17.25
C PRO A 42 -8.21 13.27 17.60
N LEU A 43 -7.69 13.29 18.84
CA LEU A 43 -6.78 14.32 19.35
C LEU A 43 -5.42 14.33 18.64
N PHE A 44 -4.94 13.16 18.20
CA PHE A 44 -3.61 13.00 17.59
C PHE A 44 -3.67 12.73 16.09
N ASN A 45 -4.86 12.48 15.54
CA ASN A 45 -5.05 12.04 14.16
C ASN A 45 -4.30 12.94 13.15
N ARG A 46 -4.36 14.26 13.28
CA ARG A 46 -3.68 15.20 12.37
C ARG A 46 -2.16 15.10 12.45
N GLN A 47 -1.59 15.05 13.66
CA GLN A 47 -0.15 15.03 13.87
C GLN A 47 0.45 13.67 13.46
N VAL A 48 -0.25 12.59 13.82
CA VAL A 48 0.11 11.22 13.45
C VAL A 48 0.06 11.02 11.95
N ASN A 49 -0.98 11.50 11.26
CA ASN A 49 -1.01 11.45 9.79
C ASN A 49 0.16 12.23 9.19
N LYS A 50 0.45 13.44 9.69
CA LYS A 50 1.62 14.22 9.24
C LYS A 50 2.92 13.44 9.42
N PHE A 51 3.10 12.83 10.58
CA PHE A 51 4.25 11.99 10.87
C PHE A 51 4.37 10.83 9.89
N PHE A 52 3.33 9.98 9.78
CA PHE A 52 3.37 8.81 8.90
C PHE A 52 3.56 9.17 7.43
N CYS A 53 2.84 10.18 6.93
CA CYS A 53 3.00 10.63 5.55
C CYS A 53 4.43 11.15 5.29
N THR A 54 4.98 11.94 6.20
CA THR A 54 6.34 12.49 6.05
C THR A 54 7.39 11.39 6.09
N VAL A 55 7.29 10.47 7.05
CA VAL A 55 8.23 9.35 7.19
C VAL A 55 8.12 8.41 5.99
N GLN A 56 6.91 8.09 5.51
CA GLN A 56 6.71 7.25 4.33
C GLN A 56 7.38 7.87 3.09
N LEU A 57 7.16 9.17 2.85
CA LEU A 57 7.79 9.90 1.75
C LEU A 57 9.32 9.82 1.80
N GLN A 58 9.90 10.04 2.97
CA GLN A 58 11.36 9.98 3.13
C GLN A 58 11.89 8.55 2.99
N LEU A 59 11.17 7.56 3.52
CA LEU A 59 11.54 6.16 3.42
C LEU A 59 11.55 5.69 1.96
N GLU A 60 10.49 5.99 1.20
CA GLU A 60 10.45 5.74 -0.24
C GLU A 60 11.64 6.39 -0.97
N ASN A 61 11.93 7.67 -0.68
CA ASN A 61 13.05 8.37 -1.30
C ASN A 61 14.41 7.72 -0.99
N ILE A 62 14.59 7.21 0.24
CA ILE A 62 15.81 6.48 0.63
C ILE A 62 15.90 5.18 -0.18
N PHE A 63 14.81 4.41 -0.27
CA PHE A 63 14.79 3.14 -1.00
C PHE A 63 15.02 3.33 -2.50
N PHE A 64 14.45 4.37 -3.11
CA PHE A 64 14.73 4.71 -4.51
C PHE A 64 16.20 5.07 -4.75
N LYS A 65 16.82 5.79 -3.82
CA LYS A 65 18.26 6.11 -3.90
C LYS A 65 19.13 4.85 -3.75
N ILE A 66 18.78 3.96 -2.82
CA ILE A 66 19.49 2.69 -2.63
C ILE A 66 19.34 1.82 -3.89
N ALA A 67 18.12 1.65 -4.40
CA ALA A 67 17.88 0.86 -5.61
C ALA A 67 18.68 1.38 -6.80
N LYS A 68 18.70 2.70 -7.00
CA LYS A 68 19.51 3.31 -8.06
C LYS A 68 21.01 3.09 -7.87
N LYS A 69 21.52 3.20 -6.63
CA LYS A 69 22.94 3.02 -6.33
C LYS A 69 23.40 1.57 -6.51
N GLU A 70 22.59 0.63 -6.03
CA GLU A 70 22.89 -0.81 -6.05
C GLU A 70 22.38 -1.50 -7.34
N SER A 71 21.87 -0.72 -8.31
CA SER A 71 21.32 -1.22 -9.57
C SER A 71 20.23 -2.29 -9.39
N ILE A 72 19.34 -2.07 -8.44
CA ILE A 72 18.21 -2.96 -8.17
C ILE A 72 17.06 -2.63 -9.13
N ASP A 73 16.55 -3.65 -9.81
CA ASP A 73 15.56 -3.51 -10.88
C ASP A 73 14.20 -2.99 -10.40
N LEU A 74 13.78 -3.33 -9.18
CA LEU A 74 12.41 -3.14 -8.72
C LEU A 74 12.35 -2.61 -7.28
N VAL A 75 11.50 -1.61 -7.06
CA VAL A 75 11.11 -1.16 -5.72
C VAL A 75 9.60 -1.30 -5.57
N VAL A 76 9.17 -2.11 -4.60
CA VAL A 76 7.75 -2.34 -4.28
C VAL A 76 7.42 -1.66 -2.97
N CYS A 77 6.40 -0.80 -2.97
CA CYS A 77 5.91 -0.17 -1.75
C CYS A 77 4.75 -0.98 -1.14
N ASP A 78 4.90 -1.45 0.09
CA ASP A 78 3.77 -1.97 0.88
C ASP A 78 2.87 -0.81 1.28
N ARG A 79 1.93 -0.51 0.39
CA ARG A 79 1.10 0.71 0.38
C ARG A 79 1.88 1.98 0.07
N SER A 80 1.14 2.94 -0.45
CA SER A 80 1.63 4.23 -0.91
C SER A 80 0.99 5.34 -0.08
N ILE A 81 1.49 6.56 -0.27
CA ILE A 81 1.11 7.73 0.53
C ILE A 81 -0.40 8.01 0.51
N LEU A 82 -1.06 7.83 -0.64
CA LEU A 82 -2.50 8.09 -0.75
C LEU A 82 -3.37 7.03 -0.06
N ASP A 83 -2.84 5.85 0.27
CA ASP A 83 -3.58 4.86 1.07
C ASP A 83 -3.91 5.40 2.47
N GLY A 84 -3.08 6.32 3.00
CA GLY A 84 -3.35 7.03 4.25
C GLY A 84 -4.61 7.88 4.20
N ALA A 85 -5.01 8.35 3.01
CA ALA A 85 -6.19 9.18 2.85
C ALA A 85 -7.50 8.42 3.14
N ALA A 86 -7.54 7.10 2.95
CA ALA A 86 -8.70 6.27 3.31
C ALA A 86 -8.93 6.19 4.83
N TYR A 87 -7.93 6.55 5.63
CA TYR A 87 -7.99 6.59 7.09
C TYR A 87 -8.18 8.01 7.65
N TYR A 88 -8.16 9.03 6.80
CA TYR A 88 -8.26 10.42 7.23
C TYR A 88 -9.71 10.91 7.29
N SER A 89 -10.10 11.46 8.45
CA SER A 89 -11.49 11.81 8.75
C SER A 89 -12.05 12.97 7.92
N HIS A 90 -11.19 13.80 7.33
CA HIS A 90 -11.62 14.95 6.51
C HIS A 90 -11.57 14.64 5.00
N GLY A 91 -11.51 13.35 4.64
CA GLY A 91 -11.55 12.86 3.28
C GLY A 91 -10.29 13.15 2.46
N PHE A 92 -10.30 12.70 1.21
CA PHE A 92 -9.14 12.72 0.31
C PHE A 92 -8.59 14.14 0.06
N ASN A 93 -9.45 15.11 -0.29
CA ASN A 93 -9.01 16.49 -0.51
C ASN A 93 -8.45 17.14 0.77
N GLY A 94 -9.00 16.79 1.94
CA GLY A 94 -8.45 17.22 3.22
C GLY A 94 -7.05 16.66 3.46
N PHE A 95 -6.82 15.39 3.12
CA PHE A 95 -5.52 14.74 3.22
C PHE A 95 -4.48 15.42 2.32
N LEU A 96 -4.81 15.66 1.04
CA LEU A 96 -3.92 16.36 0.11
C LEU A 96 -3.50 17.74 0.64
N ARG A 97 -4.45 18.53 1.15
CA ARG A 97 -4.17 19.84 1.77
C ARG A 97 -3.33 19.73 3.04
N LEU A 98 -3.60 18.73 3.89
CA LEU A 98 -2.86 18.53 5.14
C LEU A 98 -1.37 18.30 4.90
N HIS A 99 -1.04 17.57 3.83
CA HIS A 99 0.31 17.16 3.48
C HIS A 99 0.97 18.04 2.41
N ASN A 100 0.25 19.03 1.88
CA ASN A 100 0.71 19.88 0.79
C ASN A 100 1.18 19.07 -0.43
N ILE A 101 0.40 18.05 -0.81
CA ILE A 101 0.67 17.15 -1.94
C ILE A 101 -0.44 17.27 -2.99
N SER A 102 -0.11 17.00 -4.25
CA SER A 102 -1.09 16.89 -5.34
C SER A 102 -1.13 15.47 -5.90
N ILE A 103 -2.28 15.04 -6.43
CA ILE A 103 -2.44 13.74 -7.08
C ILE A 103 -1.39 13.55 -8.17
N SER A 104 -1.20 14.58 -9.02
CA SER A 104 -0.24 14.54 -10.11
C SER A 104 1.21 14.40 -9.62
N SER A 105 1.57 15.05 -8.51
CA SER A 105 2.90 14.88 -7.92
C SER A 105 3.13 13.46 -7.41
N ILE A 106 2.10 12.83 -6.85
CA ILE A 106 2.20 11.48 -6.30
C ILE A 106 2.16 10.43 -7.41
N HIS A 107 1.34 10.59 -8.44
CA HIS A 107 1.31 9.68 -9.59
C HIS A 107 2.68 9.59 -10.27
N LYS A 108 3.39 10.72 -10.41
CA LYS A 108 4.76 10.73 -10.98
C LYS A 108 5.80 9.95 -10.16
N ARG A 109 5.49 9.54 -8.93
CA ARG A 109 6.41 8.79 -8.06
C ARG A 109 6.37 7.29 -8.31
N TYR A 110 5.32 6.78 -8.94
CA TYR A 110 5.11 5.35 -9.12
C TYR A 110 5.01 5.04 -10.61
N ASP A 111 5.84 4.13 -11.10
CA ASP A 111 5.74 3.70 -12.50
C ASP A 111 4.45 2.92 -12.75
N ALA A 112 3.94 2.23 -11.73
CA ALA A 112 2.68 1.51 -11.76
C ALA A 112 2.05 1.39 -10.37
N VAL A 113 0.73 1.19 -10.35
CA VAL A 113 -0.04 0.90 -9.14
C VAL A 113 -0.81 -0.39 -9.36
N ILE A 114 -0.56 -1.39 -8.53
CA ILE A 114 -1.28 -2.65 -8.55
C ILE A 114 -2.21 -2.69 -7.35
N TRP A 115 -3.51 -2.58 -7.62
CA TRP A 115 -4.55 -2.70 -6.62
C TRP A 115 -5.08 -4.12 -6.60
N MET A 116 -5.27 -4.66 -5.39
CA MET A 116 -5.83 -5.99 -5.17
C MET A 116 -7.09 -5.87 -4.32
N ASP A 117 -8.15 -6.56 -4.70
CA ASP A 117 -9.43 -6.54 -3.99
C ASP A 117 -9.38 -7.26 -2.63
N THR A 118 -10.23 -6.81 -1.71
CA THR A 118 -10.30 -7.38 -0.38
C THR A 118 -11.12 -8.67 -0.34
N LEU A 119 -10.60 -9.72 0.29
CA LEU A 119 -11.38 -10.93 0.57
C LEU A 119 -12.58 -10.65 1.49
N ALA A 120 -12.56 -9.56 2.27
CA ALA A 120 -13.65 -9.20 3.18
C ALA A 120 -14.99 -8.95 2.48
N GLU A 121 -14.98 -8.67 1.18
CA GLU A 121 -16.19 -8.52 0.38
C GLU A 121 -16.92 -9.85 0.21
N HIS A 122 -16.18 -10.93 -0.01
CA HIS A 122 -16.72 -12.26 -0.31
C HIS A 122 -16.70 -13.23 0.88
N ASN A 123 -15.66 -13.19 1.71
CA ASN A 123 -15.46 -14.08 2.84
C ASN A 123 -14.70 -13.37 3.98
N PHE A 124 -15.46 -12.75 4.89
CA PHE A 124 -14.89 -11.99 6.00
C PHE A 124 -14.18 -12.88 7.04
N GLU A 125 -14.69 -14.07 7.32
CA GLU A 125 -14.06 -15.02 8.25
C GLU A 125 -12.67 -15.44 7.78
N LYS A 126 -12.54 -15.79 6.49
CA LYS A 126 -11.24 -16.07 5.87
C LYS A 126 -10.34 -14.84 5.86
N CYS A 127 -10.90 -13.65 5.69
CA CYS A 127 -10.13 -12.40 5.80
C CYS A 127 -9.55 -12.22 7.21
N VAL A 128 -10.33 -12.50 8.26
CA VAL A 128 -9.90 -12.42 9.67
C VAL A 128 -8.90 -13.52 10.02
N SER A 129 -9.10 -14.75 9.55
CA SER A 129 -8.16 -15.85 9.83
C SER A 129 -6.77 -15.61 9.24
N LEU A 130 -6.69 -14.93 8.08
CA LEU A 130 -5.42 -14.55 7.44
C LEU A 130 -4.71 -13.39 8.14
N ARG A 131 -5.39 -12.62 8.99
CA ARG A 131 -4.76 -11.64 9.90
C ARG A 131 -5.61 -11.50 11.16
N PRO A 132 -5.31 -12.30 12.19
CA PRO A 132 -6.03 -12.22 13.45
C PRO A 132 -5.91 -10.85 14.14
N SER A 133 -4.96 -10.00 13.73
CA SER A 133 -4.79 -8.63 14.22
C SER A 133 -5.74 -7.60 13.60
N ILE A 134 -6.68 -7.99 12.72
CA ILE A 134 -7.76 -7.10 12.25
C ILE A 134 -8.55 -6.58 13.45
N LYS A 135 -8.70 -5.26 13.54
CA LYS A 135 -9.56 -4.62 14.54
C LYS A 135 -10.76 -3.93 13.88
N GLU A 136 -10.74 -3.76 12.57
CA GLU A 136 -11.77 -3.11 11.79
C GLU A 136 -12.94 -4.04 11.46
N THR A 137 -14.14 -3.47 11.38
CA THR A 137 -15.34 -4.20 10.95
C THR A 137 -15.28 -4.54 9.45
N ARG A 138 -16.02 -5.57 9.01
CA ARG A 138 -16.16 -5.92 7.58
C ARG A 138 -16.48 -4.69 6.73
N LYS A 139 -17.47 -3.90 7.17
CA LYS A 139 -17.90 -2.67 6.51
C LYS A 139 -16.73 -1.70 6.32
N LYS A 140 -15.96 -1.45 7.37
CA LYS A 140 -14.82 -0.51 7.32
C LYS A 140 -13.72 -0.99 6.37
N ILE A 141 -13.43 -2.29 6.34
CA ILE A 141 -12.43 -2.86 5.41
C ILE A 141 -12.87 -2.68 3.95
N VAL A 142 -14.15 -2.94 3.66
CA VAL A 142 -14.71 -2.76 2.32
C VAL A 142 -14.68 -1.28 1.93
N GLU A 143 -15.10 -0.37 2.82
CA GLU A 143 -15.03 1.08 2.60
C GLU A 143 -13.60 1.55 2.27
N ILE A 144 -12.60 1.11 3.04
CA ILE A 144 -11.19 1.44 2.76
C ILE A 144 -10.75 0.91 1.39
N SER A 145 -11.14 -0.32 1.05
CA SER A 145 -10.82 -0.93 -0.24
C SER A 145 -11.38 -0.13 -1.42
N VAL A 146 -12.65 0.27 -1.31
CA VAL A 146 -13.35 1.10 -2.31
C VAL A 146 -12.71 2.48 -2.41
N CYS A 147 -12.41 3.13 -1.29
CA CYS A 147 -11.73 4.43 -1.27
C CYS A 147 -10.37 4.36 -1.98
N ASN A 148 -9.54 3.37 -1.64
CA ASN A 148 -8.23 3.19 -2.27
C ASN A 148 -8.35 2.91 -3.77
N HIS A 149 -9.32 2.09 -4.19
CA HIS A 149 -9.60 1.87 -5.60
C HIS A 149 -9.95 3.18 -6.32
N LEU A 150 -10.86 3.98 -5.76
CA LEU A 150 -11.29 5.25 -6.35
C LEU A 150 -10.16 6.30 -6.42
N ILE A 151 -9.28 6.32 -5.42
CA ILE A 151 -8.11 7.20 -5.39
C ILE A 151 -7.14 6.82 -6.52
N TRP A 152 -6.80 5.54 -6.62
CA TRP A 152 -5.71 5.07 -7.49
C TRP A 152 -6.12 4.77 -8.92
N ARG A 153 -7.40 4.50 -9.21
CA ARG A 153 -7.86 4.18 -10.58
C ARG A 153 -7.56 5.25 -11.64
N SER A 154 -7.23 6.48 -11.21
CA SER A 154 -6.84 7.58 -12.08
C SER A 154 -5.35 7.59 -12.44
N HIS A 155 -4.56 6.66 -11.89
CA HIS A 155 -3.16 6.49 -12.24
C HIS A 155 -3.03 5.96 -13.68
N PRO A 156 -2.14 6.51 -14.53
CA PRO A 156 -2.02 6.08 -15.93
C PRO A 156 -1.72 4.58 -16.09
N ASN A 157 -0.90 4.04 -15.18
CA ASN A 157 -0.54 2.63 -15.13
C ASN A 157 -1.19 1.98 -13.91
N PHE A 158 -2.53 1.93 -13.88
CA PHE A 158 -3.30 1.27 -12.83
C PHE A 158 -3.68 -0.15 -13.26
N PHE A 159 -3.31 -1.13 -12.44
CA PHE A 159 -3.64 -2.53 -12.66
C PHE A 159 -4.51 -3.04 -11.53
N GLU A 160 -5.55 -3.77 -11.89
CA GLU A 160 -6.52 -4.32 -10.95
C GLU A 160 -6.45 -5.84 -10.95
N VAL A 161 -6.28 -6.42 -9.76
CA VAL A 161 -6.24 -7.87 -9.54
C VAL A 161 -7.39 -8.26 -8.61
N ARG A 162 -8.45 -8.84 -9.18
CA ARG A 162 -9.62 -9.34 -8.44
C ARG A 162 -9.64 -10.86 -8.40
N ASN A 163 -9.62 -11.43 -7.20
CA ASN A 163 -9.81 -12.88 -7.02
C ASN A 163 -10.07 -13.27 -5.56
N THR A 164 -10.65 -14.45 -5.33
CA THR A 164 -10.74 -15.03 -3.98
C THR A 164 -9.58 -15.99 -3.66
N ASN A 165 -8.88 -16.47 -4.69
CA ASN A 165 -7.67 -17.29 -4.58
C ASN A 165 -6.43 -16.39 -4.49
N ILE A 166 -5.67 -16.56 -3.39
CA ILE A 166 -4.47 -15.77 -3.13
C ILE A 166 -3.31 -16.13 -4.07
N ASP A 167 -3.15 -17.39 -4.43
CA ASP A 167 -2.04 -17.82 -5.27
C ASP A 167 -2.22 -17.30 -6.69
N TYR A 168 -3.45 -17.30 -7.19
CA TYR A 168 -3.78 -16.63 -8.46
C TYR A 168 -3.42 -15.14 -8.44
N LYS A 169 -3.67 -14.44 -7.32
CA LYS A 169 -3.29 -13.01 -7.20
C LYS A 169 -1.78 -12.84 -7.24
N LYS A 170 -1.02 -13.69 -6.54
CA LYS A 170 0.44 -13.64 -6.53
C LYS A 170 1.01 -13.78 -7.95
N ASP A 171 0.55 -14.80 -8.68
CA ASP A 171 0.98 -15.05 -10.05
C ASP A 171 0.60 -13.89 -10.99
N SER A 172 -0.62 -13.36 -10.84
CA SER A 172 -1.07 -12.19 -11.61
C SER A 172 -0.20 -10.97 -11.37
N VAL A 173 0.17 -10.70 -10.11
CA VAL A 173 1.04 -9.57 -9.74
C VAL A 173 2.43 -9.74 -10.33
N VAL A 174 3.03 -10.94 -10.27
CA VAL A 174 4.32 -11.22 -10.91
C VAL A 174 4.26 -10.97 -12.41
N ASN A 175 3.25 -11.51 -13.09
CA ASN A 175 3.08 -11.33 -14.54
C ASN A 175 2.96 -9.85 -14.94
N ILE A 176 2.21 -9.05 -14.16
CA ILE A 176 2.10 -7.60 -14.37
C ILE A 176 3.47 -6.93 -14.23
N ILE A 177 4.20 -7.24 -13.15
CA ILE A 177 5.52 -6.66 -12.89
C ILE A 177 6.51 -7.02 -14.00
N GLU A 178 6.57 -8.28 -14.43
CA GLU A 178 7.45 -8.69 -15.52
C GLU A 178 7.15 -7.94 -16.82
N ASN A 179 5.87 -7.74 -17.14
CA ASN A 179 5.47 -7.00 -18.34
C ASN A 179 5.89 -5.53 -18.27
N ILE A 180 5.75 -4.90 -17.09
CA ILE A 180 6.24 -3.53 -16.87
C ILE A 180 7.76 -3.49 -17.06
N MET A 181 8.50 -4.41 -16.44
CA MET A 181 9.97 -4.48 -16.54
C MET A 181 10.47 -4.72 -17.97
N LYS A 182 9.71 -5.45 -18.79
CA LYS A 182 10.04 -5.68 -20.21
C LYS A 182 9.81 -4.42 -21.07
N ASN A 183 8.79 -3.63 -20.75
CA ASN A 183 8.43 -2.42 -21.51
C ASN A 183 9.22 -1.17 -21.10
N SER A 184 9.92 -1.21 -19.96
CA SER A 184 10.77 -0.13 -19.45
C SER A 184 12.24 -0.20 -19.93
N LYS A 185 12.59 -1.21 -20.73
CA LYS A 185 13.91 -1.38 -21.37
C LYS A 185 13.86 -0.91 -22.82
#